data_AF-A0A919TD70-F1
#
_entry.id   AF-A0A919TD70-F1
#
_cell.length_a   1.000
_cell.length_b   1.000
_cell.length_c   1.000
_cell.angle_alpha   90.00
_cell.angle_beta   90.00
_cell.angle_gamma   90.00
#
_symmetry.space_group_name_H-M   'P 1'
#
loop_
_entity.id
_entity.type
_entity.pdbx_description
1 polymer ?
#
loop_
_entity_poly.entity_id
_entity_poly.type
_entity_poly.pdbx_seq_one_letter_code
_entity_poly.pdbx_strand_id
1 'polypeptide(L)'
;MIAVGAHFDYVRLPLGSAPAALAPNEHLLRALVEAGFTDAQAGRALGMLAELMYASARNTVLAGRYGEHPQITELNRMLAEAPPSTLPSIRRLSAARIGLDPEQFDFDLDVVIAGLSQLLAAGR
;
A
#
# COMPACT_ATOMS: atom_id res chain seq x y z
N MET A 1 24.25 -0.72 -10.88
CA MET A 1 23.62 0.19 -9.90
C MET A 1 22.39 0.77 -10.57
N ILE A 2 21.20 0.27 -10.26
CA ILE A 2 19.96 0.80 -10.84
C ILE A 2 19.62 2.08 -10.07
N ALA A 3 19.57 3.22 -10.77
CA ALA A 3 19.16 4.50 -10.21
C ALA A 3 17.64 4.51 -9.98
N VAL A 4 17.19 3.95 -8.86
CA VAL A 4 15.78 3.97 -8.43
C VAL A 4 15.41 5.33 -7.79
N GLY A 5 16.38 6.18 -7.47
CA GLY A 5 16.20 7.41 -6.69
C GLY A 5 15.48 8.57 -7.39
N ALA A 6 15.19 8.50 -8.69
CA ALA A 6 14.57 9.60 -9.43
C ALA A 6 13.02 9.60 -9.42
N HIS A 7 12.37 8.63 -8.76
CA HIS A 7 10.90 8.43 -8.83
C HIS A 7 10.14 8.50 -7.49
N PHE A 8 10.81 8.85 -6.40
CA PHE A 8 10.10 9.11 -5.15
C PHE A 8 9.78 10.59 -5.03
N ASP A 9 8.58 10.96 -5.51
CA ASP A 9 7.93 12.17 -5.03
C ASP A 9 7.79 12.05 -3.50
N TYR A 10 8.53 12.90 -2.79
CA TYR A 10 8.48 12.96 -1.33
C TYR A 10 7.17 13.66 -0.92
N VAL A 11 6.23 12.89 -0.38
CA VAL A 11 5.02 13.45 0.22
C VAL A 11 5.34 13.77 1.68
N ARG A 12 5.55 15.05 1.97
CA ARG A 12 5.71 15.50 3.36
C ARG A 12 4.36 15.41 4.06
N LEU A 13 4.20 14.42 4.93
CA LEU A 13 3.09 14.37 5.88
C LEU A 13 3.43 15.27 7.08
N PRO A 14 2.75 16.40 7.29
CA PRO A 14 2.91 17.16 8.52
C PRO A 14 2.31 16.32 9.66
N LEU A 15 3.15 15.60 10.39
CA LEU A 15 2.78 15.08 11.69
C LEU A 15 2.56 16.30 12.58
N GLY A 16 1.31 16.66 12.83
CA GLY A 16 0.99 17.74 13.76
C GLY A 16 1.71 17.50 15.09
N SER A 17 2.21 18.55 15.72
CA SER A 17 3.00 18.46 16.97
C SER A 17 2.16 18.12 18.22
N ALA A 18 0.87 17.82 18.04
CA ALA A 18 -0.05 17.55 19.13
C ALA A 18 -0.15 16.04 19.41
N PRO A 19 -0.14 15.59 20.68
CA PRO A 19 -0.37 14.19 21.06
C PRO A 19 -1.64 13.58 20.45
N ALA A 20 -2.67 14.41 20.17
CA ALA A 20 -3.89 14.00 19.50
C ALA A 20 -3.65 13.38 18.11
N ALA A 21 -2.58 13.74 17.39
CA ALA A 21 -2.21 13.16 16.10
C ALA A 21 -1.81 11.68 16.21
N LEU A 22 -1.41 11.22 17.41
CA LEU A 22 -1.04 9.82 17.66
C LEU A 22 -2.20 8.98 18.22
N ALA A 23 -3.34 9.59 18.54
CA ALA A 23 -4.48 8.87 19.11
C ALA A 23 -4.95 7.67 18.25
N PRO A 24 -4.96 7.73 16.90
CA PRO A 24 -5.29 6.56 16.09
C PRO A 24 -4.28 5.41 16.24
N ASN A 25 -2.98 5.74 16.31
CA ASN A 25 -1.92 4.75 16.47
C ASN A 25 -2.01 4.08 17.85
N GLU A 26 -2.24 4.88 18.89
CA GLU A 26 -2.45 4.37 20.26
C GLU A 26 -3.67 3.44 20.32
N HIS A 27 -4.78 3.83 19.68
CA HIS A 27 -5.98 3.02 19.64
C HIS A 27 -5.74 1.66 18.97
N LEU A 28 -5.04 1.65 17.82
CA LEU A 28 -4.68 0.43 17.10
C LEU A 28 -3.75 -0.48 17.92
N LEU A 29 -2.70 0.08 18.52
CA LEU A 29 -1.77 -0.68 19.35
C LEU A 29 -2.51 -1.34 20.53
N ARG A 30 -3.35 -0.58 21.22
CA ARG A 30 -4.16 -1.11 22.32
C ARG A 30 -5.07 -2.24 21.85
N ALA A 31 -5.77 -2.08 20.73
CA ALA A 31 -6.65 -3.13 20.20
C ALA A 31 -5.88 -4.43 19.86
N LEU A 32 -4.68 -4.31 19.28
CA LEU A 32 -3.84 -5.48 18.99
C LEU A 32 -3.34 -6.17 20.26
N VAL A 33 -2.90 -5.40 21.26
CA VAL A 33 -2.45 -5.95 22.54
C VAL A 33 -3.61 -6.62 23.30
N GLU A 34 -4.78 -5.99 23.34
CA GLU A 34 -6.00 -6.56 23.94
C GLU A 34 -6.45 -7.84 23.23
N ALA A 35 -6.19 -7.96 21.92
CA ALA A 35 -6.47 -9.18 21.16
C ALA A 35 -5.48 -10.33 21.45
N GLY A 36 -4.35 -10.05 22.10
CA GLY A 36 -3.35 -11.06 22.49
C GLY A 36 -2.01 -10.97 21.74
N PHE A 37 -1.77 -9.92 20.95
CA PHE A 37 -0.44 -9.70 20.36
C PHE A 37 0.54 -9.15 21.40
N THR A 38 1.83 -9.50 21.24
CA THR A 38 2.91 -8.84 21.98
C THR A 38 3.13 -7.42 21.47
N ASP A 39 3.70 -6.53 22.30
CA ASP A 39 4.06 -5.16 21.90
C ASP A 39 4.93 -5.12 20.63
N ALA A 40 5.84 -6.08 20.50
CA ALA A 40 6.71 -6.20 19.32
C ALA A 40 5.92 -6.54 18.05
N GLN A 41 4.91 -7.42 18.14
CA GLN A 41 4.04 -7.75 17.01
C GLN A 41 3.10 -6.59 16.69
N ALA A 42 2.51 -5.95 17.70
CA ALA A 42 1.64 -4.78 17.53
C ALA A 42 2.39 -3.62 16.87
N GLY A 43 3.62 -3.32 17.31
CA GLY A 43 4.46 -2.29 16.69
C GLY A 43 4.82 -2.58 15.23
N ARG A 44 5.11 -3.85 14.89
CA ARG A 44 5.35 -4.26 13.49
C ARG A 44 4.09 -4.13 12.62
N ALA A 45 2.93 -4.51 13.16
CA ALA A 45 1.66 -4.36 12.46
C ALA A 45 1.33 -2.88 12.19
N LEU A 46 1.53 -2.00 13.19
CA LEU A 46 1.39 -0.55 13.01
C LEU A 46 2.32 -0.02 11.91
N GLY A 47 3.59 -0.42 11.92
CA GLY A 47 4.56 -0.02 10.90
C GLY A 47 4.14 -0.43 9.48
N MET A 48 3.73 -1.68 9.32
CA MET A 48 3.24 -2.21 8.05
C MET A 48 2.00 -1.46 7.55
N LEU A 49 1.03 -1.20 8.42
CA LEU A 49 -0.16 -0.41 8.07
C LEU A 49 0.19 1.02 7.68
N ALA A 50 1.16 1.65 8.36
CA ALA A 50 1.62 2.99 8.01
C ALA A 50 2.25 3.04 6.60
N GLU A 51 3.05 2.04 6.24
CA GLU A 51 3.63 1.92 4.89
C GLU A 51 2.56 1.72 3.82
N LEU A 52 1.58 0.85 4.08
CA LEU A 52 0.44 0.60 3.18
C LEU A 52 -0.39 1.88 2.98
N MET A 53 -0.77 2.56 4.06
CA MET A 53 -1.51 3.82 4.00
C MET A 53 -0.73 4.89 3.23
N TYR A 54 0.58 5.00 3.46
CA TYR A 54 1.42 5.93 2.72
C TYR A 54 1.46 5.63 1.22
N ALA A 55 1.64 4.36 0.85
CA ALA A 55 1.65 3.94 -0.55
C ALA A 55 0.31 4.24 -1.24
N SER A 56 -0.81 3.90 -0.60
CA SER A 56 -2.16 4.18 -1.11
C SER A 56 -2.42 5.69 -1.25
N ALA A 57 -2.09 6.49 -0.23
CA ALA A 57 -2.24 7.93 -0.27
C ALA A 57 -1.38 8.55 -1.39
N ARG A 58 -0.12 8.14 -1.54
CA ARG A 58 0.76 8.57 -2.63
C ARG A 58 0.16 8.24 -3.99
N ASN A 59 -0.35 7.03 -4.19
CA ASN A 59 -0.93 6.61 -5.46
C ASN A 59 -2.18 7.43 -5.80
N THR A 60 -3.02 7.70 -4.80
CA THR A 60 -4.20 8.57 -4.94
C THR A 60 -3.82 10.00 -5.36
N VAL A 61 -2.81 10.58 -4.71
CA VAL A 61 -2.30 11.92 -5.06
C VAL A 61 -1.75 11.96 -6.49
N LEU A 62 -0.98 10.94 -6.89
CA LEU A 62 -0.44 10.85 -8.25
C LEU A 62 -1.54 10.70 -9.30
N ALA A 63 -2.50 9.81 -9.08
CA ALA A 63 -3.64 9.64 -9.99
C ALA A 63 -4.48 10.93 -10.08
N GLY A 64 -4.76 11.59 -8.96
CA GLY A 64 -5.47 12.87 -8.95
C GLY A 64 -4.74 14.00 -9.70
N ARG A 65 -3.40 14.00 -9.68
CA ARG A 65 -2.58 15.01 -10.38
C ARG A 65 -2.47 14.76 -11.88
N TYR A 66 -2.36 13.51 -12.31
CA TYR A 66 -2.04 13.14 -13.69
C TYR A 66 -3.22 12.49 -14.45
N GLY A 67 -4.38 12.34 -13.82
CA GLY A 67 -5.56 11.64 -14.35
C GLY A 67 -5.46 10.11 -14.26
N GLU A 68 -4.25 9.57 -14.30
CA GLU A 68 -3.90 8.17 -14.07
C GLU A 68 -2.55 8.10 -13.34
N HIS A 69 -2.28 7.02 -12.61
CA HIS A 69 -0.97 6.82 -12.04
C HIS A 69 0.11 6.69 -13.14
N PRO A 70 1.21 7.47 -13.12
CA PRO A 70 2.18 7.53 -14.21
C PRO A 70 2.79 6.19 -14.65
N GLN A 71 2.95 5.25 -13.71
CA GLN A 71 3.46 3.91 -14.03
C GLN A 71 2.50 3.10 -14.91
N ILE A 72 1.19 3.32 -14.81
CA ILE A 72 0.20 2.61 -15.64
C ILE A 72 0.26 3.17 -17.07
N THR A 73 0.38 4.48 -17.22
CA THR A 73 0.60 5.13 -18.53
C THR A 73 1.86 4.58 -19.21
N GLU A 74 2.97 4.48 -18.46
CA GLU A 74 4.23 3.95 -18.98
C GLU A 74 4.13 2.45 -19.32
N LEU A 75 3.46 1.66 -18.48
CA LEU A 75 3.18 0.26 -18.75
C LEU A 75 2.40 0.07 -20.05
N ASN A 76 1.34 0.86 -20.26
CA ASN A 76 0.52 0.80 -21.47
C ASN A 76 1.35 1.16 -22.72
N ARG A 77 2.24 2.16 -22.62
CA ARG A 77 3.19 2.51 -23.70
C ARG A 77 4.11 1.33 -24.03
N MET A 78 4.74 0.72 -23.02
CA MET A 78 5.61 -0.44 -23.22
C MET A 78 4.88 -1.63 -23.86
N LEU A 79 3.63 -1.90 -23.45
CA LEU A 79 2.83 -2.97 -24.02
C LEU A 79 2.40 -2.69 -25.47
N ALA A 80 2.23 -1.42 -25.85
CA ALA A 80 1.91 -1.04 -27.23
C ALA A 80 3.11 -1.22 -28.16
N GLU A 81 4.33 -1.02 -27.68
CA GLU A 81 5.57 -1.16 -28.45
C GLU A 81 6.08 -2.61 -28.52
N ALA A 82 5.74 -3.45 -27.54
CA ALA A 82 6.17 -4.84 -27.48
C ALA A 82 5.38 -5.75 -28.43
N PRO A 83 5.98 -6.84 -28.97
CA PRO A 83 5.26 -7.85 -29.74
C PRO A 83 4.04 -8.41 -28.98
N PRO A 84 2.95 -8.80 -29.67
CA PRO A 84 1.72 -9.28 -29.01
C PRO A 84 1.91 -10.54 -28.15
N SER A 85 2.88 -11.39 -28.49
CA SER A 85 3.22 -12.61 -27.74
C SER A 85 4.00 -12.35 -26.45
N THR A 86 4.49 -11.13 -26.25
CA THR A 86 5.31 -10.74 -25.10
C THR A 86 4.43 -10.34 -23.91
N LEU A 87 4.80 -10.81 -22.71
CA LEU A 87 4.16 -10.50 -21.42
C LEU A 87 2.64 -10.81 -21.37
N PRO A 88 2.19 -12.03 -21.72
CA PRO A 88 0.77 -12.36 -21.85
C PRO A 88 -0.02 -12.15 -20.55
N SER A 89 0.58 -12.41 -19.38
CA SER A 89 -0.08 -12.16 -18.08
C SER A 89 -0.28 -10.68 -17.79
N ILE A 90 0.72 -9.85 -18.08
CA ILE A 90 0.63 -8.39 -17.89
C ILE A 90 -0.40 -7.78 -18.84
N ARG A 91 -0.48 -8.26 -20.09
CA ARG A 91 -1.53 -7.84 -21.02
C ARG A 91 -2.93 -8.17 -20.51
N ARG A 92 -3.13 -9.34 -19.92
CA ARG A 92 -4.42 -9.69 -19.28
C ARG A 92 -4.74 -8.75 -18.12
N LEU A 93 -3.76 -8.42 -17.27
CA LEU A 93 -3.95 -7.51 -16.14
C LEU A 93 -4.30 -6.09 -16.62
N SER A 94 -3.54 -5.55 -17.58
CA SER A 94 -3.80 -4.24 -18.20
C SER A 94 -5.19 -4.19 -18.84
N ALA A 95 -5.60 -5.25 -19.56
CA ALA A 95 -6.94 -5.34 -20.15
C ALA A 95 -8.07 -5.40 -19.09
N ALA A 96 -7.82 -6.02 -17.95
CA ALA A 96 -8.75 -6.08 -16.82
C ALA A 96 -8.81 -4.76 -16.03
N ARG A 97 -7.98 -3.76 -16.38
CA ARG A 97 -7.82 -2.49 -15.66
C ARG A 97 -7.50 -2.65 -14.17
N ILE A 98 -6.89 -3.77 -13.79
CA ILE A 98 -6.43 -3.98 -12.42
C ILE A 98 -5.25 -3.05 -12.18
N GLY A 99 -5.35 -2.17 -11.19
CA GLY A 99 -4.39 -1.09 -10.99
C GLY A 99 -4.42 -0.49 -9.58
N LEU A 100 -3.83 0.69 -9.45
CA LEU A 100 -3.70 1.43 -8.19
C LEU A 100 -4.96 2.25 -7.89
N ASP A 101 -6.12 1.60 -7.99
CA ASP A 101 -7.43 2.16 -7.73
C ASP A 101 -7.79 2.08 -6.22
N PRO A 102 -8.90 2.70 -5.76
CA PRO A 102 -9.33 2.58 -4.37
C PRO A 102 -9.54 1.13 -3.92
N GLU A 103 -9.96 0.25 -4.82
CA GLU A 103 -10.17 -1.18 -4.56
C GLU A 103 -8.87 -1.91 -4.15
N GLN A 104 -7.70 -1.44 -4.62
CA GLN A 104 -6.40 -1.96 -4.20
C GLN A 104 -6.15 -1.76 -2.69
N PHE A 105 -6.55 -0.63 -2.11
CA PHE A 105 -6.36 -0.38 -0.68
C PHE A 105 -7.18 -1.35 0.17
N ASP A 106 -8.43 -1.57 -0.21
CA ASP A 106 -9.33 -2.51 0.48
C ASP A 106 -8.77 -3.93 0.41
N PHE A 107 -8.29 -4.35 -0.77
CA PHE A 107 -7.62 -5.64 -0.94
C PHE A 107 -6.40 -5.79 -0.03
N ASP A 108 -5.51 -4.78 0.00
CA ASP A 108 -4.31 -4.82 0.82
C ASP A 108 -4.65 -4.90 2.32
N LEU A 109 -5.68 -4.16 2.75
CA LEU A 109 -6.14 -4.17 4.13
C LEU A 109 -6.75 -5.53 4.52
N ASP A 110 -7.56 -6.13 3.65
CA ASP A 110 -8.11 -7.47 3.85
C ASP A 110 -7.01 -8.53 4.02
N VAL A 111 -5.96 -8.46 3.18
CA VAL A 111 -4.80 -9.35 3.27
C VAL A 111 -4.06 -9.15 4.60
N VAL A 112 -3.86 -7.91 5.03
CA VAL A 112 -3.23 -7.61 6.33
C VAL A 112 -4.07 -8.17 7.48
N ILE A 113 -5.37 -7.92 7.50
CA ILE A 113 -6.27 -8.40 8.55
C ILE A 113 -6.29 -9.93 8.59
N ALA A 114 -6.37 -10.59 7.43
CA ALA A 114 -6.32 -12.04 7.35
C ALA A 114 -4.98 -12.60 7.87
N GLY A 115 -3.86 -11.97 7.52
CA GLY A 115 -2.53 -12.36 8.01
C GLY A 115 -2.39 -12.21 9.53
N LEU A 116 -2.83 -11.08 10.08
CA LEU A 116 -2.85 -10.86 11.53
C LEU A 116 -3.75 -11.89 12.24
N SER A 117 -4.93 -12.16 11.69
CA SER A 117 -5.85 -13.14 12.25
C SER A 117 -5.24 -14.54 12.31
N GLN A 118 -4.51 -14.95 11.28
CA GLN A 118 -3.78 -16.23 11.26
C GLN A 118 -2.63 -16.25 12.25
N LEU A 119 -1.84 -15.17 12.34
CA LEU A 119 -0.76 -15.07 13.34
C LEU A 119 -1.28 -15.19 14.77
N LEU A 120 -2.42 -14.53 15.05
CA LEU A 120 -3.06 -14.62 16.35
C LEU A 120 -3.61 -16.03 16.64
N ALA A 121 -4.15 -16.71 15.63
CA ALA A 121 -4.61 -18.09 15.76
C ALA A 121 -3.45 -19.08 16.00
N ALA A 122 -2.30 -18.87 15.36
CA ALA A 122 -1.12 -19.72 15.51
C ALA A 122 -0.34 -19.51 16.82
N GLY A 123 -0.51 -18.35 17.47
CA GLY A 123 0.09 -18.03 18.77
C GLY A 123 -0.72 -18.50 19.98
N ARG A 124 -1.91 -19.06 19.76
CA ARG A 124 -2.77 -19.70 20.77
C ARG A 124 -2.59 -21.22 20.72
#